data_AF-A0A2H0YS15-F1
#
_entry.id   AF-A0A2H0YS15-F1
#
_cell.length_a   1.000
_cell.length_b   1.000
_cell.length_c   1.000
_cell.angle_alpha   90.00
_cell.angle_beta   90.00
_cell.angle_gamma   90.00
#
_symmetry.space_group_name_H-M   'P 1'
#
loop_
_entity.id
_entity.type
_entity.pdbx_description
1 polymer ?
#
loop_
_entity_poly.entity_id
_entity_poly.type
_entity_poly.pdbx_seq_one_letter_code
_entity_poly.pdbx_strand_id
1 'polypeptide(L)'
;MAKPKGLSMIQILILVLIIFAVGAGVFLVIREERAQTRDAKRMADMARLSAAFFELYATDGSYFAATEGGCAEEGVSVATCNLSAYLPDISTFKDPKGGAYPVQGVPGEATFVVLFTLERNYNFYAAGTHALTPQGIQ
;
A
#
# COMPACT_ATOMS: atom_id res chain seq x y z
N MET A 1 -18.61 56.83 20.24
CA MET A 1 -17.53 56.12 19.52
C MET A 1 -16.88 55.13 20.48
N ALA A 2 -17.06 53.83 20.25
CA ALA A 2 -16.42 52.80 21.09
C ALA A 2 -14.93 52.70 20.72
N LYS A 3 -14.05 52.87 21.71
CA LYS A 3 -12.59 52.80 21.54
C LYS A 3 -12.22 51.33 21.28
N PRO A 4 -11.45 51.00 20.21
CA PRO A 4 -11.03 49.63 19.98
C PRO A 4 -10.13 49.20 21.14
N LYS A 5 -10.54 48.14 21.85
CA LYS A 5 -9.73 47.54 22.92
C LYS A 5 -8.60 46.78 22.23
N GLY A 6 -7.36 47.27 22.36
CA GLY A 6 -6.17 46.56 21.91
C GLY A 6 -6.00 45.24 22.65
N LEU A 7 -5.41 44.24 21.98
CA LEU A 7 -5.13 42.94 22.57
C LEU A 7 -4.13 43.09 23.72
N SER A 8 -4.39 42.44 24.85
CA SER A 8 -3.44 42.37 25.97
C SER A 8 -2.20 41.54 25.57
N MET A 9 -1.03 41.89 26.10
CA MET A 9 0.20 41.10 25.90
C MET A 9 0.02 39.62 26.27
N ILE A 10 -0.71 39.35 27.36
CA ILE A 10 -1.03 37.98 27.79
C ILE A 10 -1.91 37.26 26.77
N GLN A 11 -2.84 37.96 26.13
CA GLN A 11 -3.70 37.37 25.11
C GLN A 11 -2.90 36.99 23.86
N ILE A 12 -1.93 37.82 23.46
CA ILE A 12 -1.03 37.50 22.34
C ILE A 12 -0.20 36.25 22.69
N LEU A 13 0.33 36.17 23.91
CA LEU A 13 1.12 35.02 24.36
C LEU A 13 0.31 33.71 24.33
N ILE A 14 -0.91 33.72 24.87
CA ILE A 14 -1.79 32.55 24.88
C ILE A 14 -2.17 32.14 23.46
N LEU A 15 -2.47 33.11 22.59
CA LEU A 15 -2.84 32.85 21.20
C LEU A 15 -1.73 32.08 20.47
N VAL A 16 -0.49 32.54 20.61
CA VAL A 16 0.67 31.89 19.96
C VAL A 16 0.88 30.48 20.50
N LEU A 17 0.74 30.27 21.82
CA LEU A 17 0.81 28.93 22.44
C LEU A 17 -0.24 27.97 21.87
N ILE A 18 -1.49 28.43 21.72
CA ILE A 18 -2.57 27.62 21.15
C ILE A 18 -2.26 27.27 19.69
N ILE A 19 -1.77 28.23 18.89
CA ILE A 19 -1.41 27.98 17.49
C ILE A 19 -0.32 26.90 17.39
N PHE A 20 0.71 26.94 18.23
CA PHE A 20 1.74 25.91 18.24
C PHE A 20 1.20 24.54 18.66
N ALA A 21 0.37 24.48 19.69
CA ALA A 21 -0.24 23.24 20.16
C ALA A 21 -1.12 22.58 19.08
N VAL A 22 -2.00 23.36 18.44
CA VAL A 22 -2.87 22.88 17.36
C VAL A 22 -2.04 22.46 16.15
N GLY A 23 -1.04 23.27 15.76
CA GLY A 23 -0.15 22.97 14.64
C GLY A 23 0.57 21.64 14.82
N ALA A 24 1.17 21.41 15.99
CA ALA A 24 1.87 20.16 16.31
C ALA A 24 0.95 18.93 16.22
N GLY A 25 -0.28 19.04 16.73
CA GLY A 25 -1.27 17.96 16.66
C GLY A 25 -1.66 17.58 15.23
N VAL A 26 -1.88 18.58 14.37
CA VAL A 26 -2.26 18.36 12.95
C VAL A 26 -1.17 17.61 12.18
N PHE A 27 0.11 17.89 12.43
CA PHE A 27 1.20 17.19 11.76
C PHE A 27 1.27 15.70 12.11
N LEU A 28 0.91 15.33 13.34
CA LEU A 28 0.85 13.92 13.74
C LEU A 28 -0.25 13.21 12.95
N VAL A 29 -1.47 13.75 12.97
CA VAL A 29 -2.63 13.17 12.25
C VAL A 29 -2.34 12.98 10.76
N ILE A 30 -1.76 13.97 10.09
CA ILE A 30 -1.45 13.87 8.65
C ILE A 30 -0.46 12.73 8.34
N ARG A 31 0.52 12.48 9.22
CA ARG A 31 1.48 11.39 9.04
C ARG A 31 0.80 10.03 9.14
N GLU A 32 -0.14 9.91 10.07
CA GLU A 32 -0.93 8.70 10.27
C GLU A 32 -1.84 8.39 9.07
N GLU A 33 -2.59 9.39 8.60
CA GLU A 33 -3.48 9.27 7.44
C GLU A 33 -2.75 8.87 6.17
N ARG A 34 -1.55 9.42 5.94
CA ARG A 34 -0.72 9.04 4.79
C ARG A 34 -0.28 7.57 4.85
N ALA A 35 0.05 7.06 6.03
CA ALA A 35 0.39 5.64 6.18
C ALA A 35 -0.81 4.75 5.89
N GLN A 36 -1.98 5.09 6.47
CA GLN A 36 -3.22 4.35 6.25
C GLN A 36 -3.67 4.36 4.78
N THR A 37 -3.50 5.48 4.08
CA THR A 37 -3.84 5.58 2.64
C THR A 37 -2.94 4.69 1.79
N ARG A 38 -1.63 4.61 2.12
CA ARG A 38 -0.71 3.70 1.43
C ARG A 38 -1.07 2.24 1.69
N ASP A 39 -1.37 1.88 2.94
CA ASP A 39 -1.79 0.53 3.31
C ASP A 39 -3.12 0.14 2.62
N ALA A 40 -4.08 1.06 2.53
CA ALA A 40 -5.32 0.85 1.77
C ALA A 40 -5.04 0.55 0.29
N LYS A 41 -4.12 1.29 -0.33
CA LYS A 41 -3.72 1.03 -1.71
C LYS A 41 -3.01 -0.33 -1.84
N ARG A 42 -2.09 -0.69 -0.93
CA ARG A 42 -1.43 -2.01 -0.94
C ARG A 42 -2.46 -3.14 -0.89
N MET A 43 -3.45 -3.04 -0.01
CA MET A 43 -4.52 -4.04 0.08
C MET A 43 -5.36 -4.12 -1.19
N ALA A 44 -5.70 -2.98 -1.80
CA ALA A 44 -6.39 -2.95 -3.09
C ALA A 44 -5.56 -3.58 -4.20
N ASP A 45 -4.25 -3.30 -4.24
CA ASP A 45 -3.33 -3.88 -5.23
C ASP A 45 -3.20 -5.40 -5.04
N MET A 46 -3.12 -5.89 -3.80
CA MET A 46 -3.11 -7.35 -3.52
C MET A 46 -4.43 -8.02 -3.94
N ALA A 47 -5.58 -7.38 -3.74
CA ALA A 47 -6.86 -7.91 -4.17
C ALA A 47 -6.99 -7.97 -5.71
N ARG A 48 -6.39 -7.02 -6.42
CA ARG A 48 -6.36 -7.03 -7.89
C ARG A 48 -5.42 -8.10 -8.42
N LEU A 49 -4.25 -8.26 -7.80
CA LEU A 49 -3.31 -9.33 -8.13
C LEU A 49 -3.90 -10.71 -7.85
N SER A 50 -4.59 -10.90 -6.72
CA SER A 50 -5.21 -12.18 -6.38
C SER A 50 -6.26 -12.57 -7.41
N ALA A 51 -7.10 -11.63 -7.86
CA ALA A 51 -8.05 -11.86 -8.93
C ALA A 51 -7.35 -12.22 -10.26
N ALA A 52 -6.30 -11.48 -10.64
CA ALA A 52 -5.58 -11.73 -11.88
C ALA A 52 -4.90 -13.11 -11.91
N PHE A 53 -4.25 -13.51 -10.81
CA PHE A 53 -3.69 -14.86 -10.69
C PHE A 53 -4.79 -15.92 -10.70
N PHE A 54 -5.91 -15.68 -10.02
CA PHE A 54 -7.05 -16.61 -10.03
C PHE A 54 -7.59 -16.86 -11.45
N GLU A 55 -7.79 -15.81 -12.24
CA GLU A 55 -8.25 -15.92 -13.64
C GLU A 55 -7.21 -16.64 -14.53
N LEU A 56 -5.92 -16.37 -14.32
CA LEU A 56 -4.86 -17.11 -15.01
C LEU A 56 -4.95 -18.61 -14.73
N TYR A 57 -5.05 -18.98 -13.46
CA TYR A 57 -5.15 -20.39 -13.06
C TYR A 57 -6.42 -21.05 -13.59
N ALA A 58 -7.54 -20.33 -13.59
CA ALA A 58 -8.80 -20.82 -14.14
C ALA A 58 -8.71 -21.11 -15.65
N THR A 59 -7.88 -20.35 -16.37
CA THR A 59 -7.70 -20.48 -17.81
C THR A 59 -6.66 -21.55 -18.18
N ASP A 60 -5.50 -21.52 -17.52
CA ASP A 60 -4.33 -22.34 -17.91
C ASP A 60 -4.11 -23.56 -17.01
N GLY A 61 -4.84 -23.68 -15.90
CA GLY A 61 -4.68 -24.75 -14.92
C GLY A 61 -3.38 -24.68 -14.11
N SER A 62 -2.58 -23.63 -14.29
CA SER A 62 -1.34 -23.38 -13.55
C SER A 62 -0.99 -21.89 -13.53
N TYR A 63 0.00 -21.50 -12.73
CA TYR A 63 0.52 -20.12 -12.71
C TYR A 63 1.78 -19.93 -13.56
N PHE A 64 2.31 -20.97 -14.21
CA PHE A 64 3.55 -20.90 -14.97
C PHE A 64 3.51 -19.84 -16.08
N ALA A 65 2.36 -19.64 -16.72
CA ALA A 65 2.17 -18.63 -17.75
C ALA A 65 2.43 -17.19 -17.24
N ALA A 66 2.31 -16.93 -15.93
CA ALA A 66 2.70 -15.64 -15.34
C ALA A 66 4.21 -15.37 -15.44
N THR A 67 5.03 -16.42 -15.54
CA THR A 67 6.50 -16.31 -15.65
C THR A 67 6.99 -16.04 -17.07
N GLU A 68 6.12 -16.20 -18.07
CA GLU A 68 6.48 -15.98 -19.47
C GLU A 68 6.77 -14.50 -19.70
N GLY A 69 8.01 -14.14 -20.04
CA GLY A 69 8.35 -12.74 -20.27
C GLY A 69 8.61 -11.90 -19.00
N GLY A 70 8.59 -12.49 -17.79
CA GLY A 70 9.07 -11.84 -16.57
C GLY A 70 8.73 -12.57 -15.27
N CYS A 71 9.22 -12.07 -14.13
CA CYS A 71 8.99 -12.61 -12.77
C CYS A 71 9.29 -14.10 -12.53
N ALA A 72 10.14 -14.72 -13.36
CA ALA A 72 10.59 -16.11 -13.23
C ALA A 72 11.64 -16.34 -12.12
N GLU A 73 12.00 -15.31 -11.36
CA GLU A 73 13.00 -15.36 -10.30
C GLU A 73 12.48 -14.67 -9.03
N GLU A 74 12.94 -15.14 -7.88
CA GLU A 74 12.62 -14.51 -6.60
C GLU A 74 13.22 -13.08 -6.52
N GLY A 75 12.52 -12.18 -5.85
CA GLY A 75 12.88 -10.77 -5.72
C GLY A 75 12.50 -9.90 -6.92
N VAL A 76 12.10 -10.49 -8.04
CA VAL A 76 11.64 -9.74 -9.22
C VAL A 76 10.27 -9.11 -8.95
N SER A 77 10.05 -7.90 -9.48
CA SER A 77 8.76 -7.23 -9.39
C SER A 77 7.65 -8.01 -10.08
N VAL A 78 6.51 -8.16 -9.38
CA VAL A 78 5.28 -8.71 -9.95
C VAL A 78 4.79 -7.91 -11.16
N ALA A 79 5.20 -6.63 -11.29
CA ALA A 79 4.88 -5.78 -12.43
C ALA A 79 5.40 -6.33 -13.77
N THR A 80 6.37 -7.26 -13.72
CA THR A 80 6.93 -7.92 -14.90
C THR A 80 6.25 -9.26 -15.22
N CYS A 81 5.37 -9.77 -14.36
CA CYS A 81 4.63 -10.99 -14.65
C CYS A 81 3.70 -10.81 -15.86
N ASN A 82 3.55 -11.87 -16.64
CA ASN A 82 2.61 -11.92 -17.76
C ASN A 82 1.19 -12.15 -17.27
N LEU A 83 0.61 -11.08 -16.73
CA LEU A 83 -0.79 -11.02 -16.30
C LEU A 83 -1.55 -9.90 -17.02
N SER A 84 -0.98 -9.28 -18.06
CA SER A 84 -1.56 -8.11 -18.73
C SER A 84 -2.94 -8.39 -19.36
N ALA A 85 -3.24 -9.65 -19.70
CA ALA A 85 -4.55 -10.08 -20.16
C ALA A 85 -5.65 -9.94 -19.08
N TYR A 86 -5.30 -10.11 -17.81
CA TYR A 86 -6.23 -10.08 -16.67
C TYR A 86 -6.10 -8.80 -15.82
N LEU A 87 -4.93 -8.16 -15.88
CA LEU A 87 -4.58 -6.94 -15.18
C LEU A 87 -3.80 -6.00 -16.11
N PRO A 88 -4.48 -5.23 -16.97
CA PRO A 88 -3.84 -4.45 -18.05
C PRO A 88 -2.80 -3.42 -17.59
N ASP A 89 -2.96 -2.90 -16.37
CA ASP A 89 -2.09 -1.89 -15.78
C ASP A 89 -0.99 -2.48 -14.89
N ILE A 90 -0.74 -3.80 -14.93
CA ILE A 90 0.25 -4.47 -14.07
C ILE A 90 1.65 -3.84 -14.14
N SER A 91 2.08 -3.36 -15.32
CA SER A 91 3.39 -2.71 -15.49
C SER A 91 3.56 -1.43 -14.66
N THR A 92 2.45 -0.84 -14.19
CA THR A 92 2.44 0.36 -13.36
C THR A 92 2.39 0.05 -11.86
N PHE A 93 2.24 -1.22 -11.48
CA PHE A 93 2.16 -1.62 -10.07
C PHE A 93 3.47 -1.33 -9.36
N LYS A 94 3.36 -0.50 -8.31
CA LYS A 94 4.46 -0.09 -7.45
C LYS A 94 3.93 0.10 -6.04
N ASP A 95 4.75 -0.22 -5.06
CA ASP A 95 4.45 0.12 -3.68
C ASP A 95 4.32 1.66 -3.56
N PRO A 96 3.26 2.18 -2.93
CA PRO A 96 3.04 3.62 -2.75
C PRO A 96 4.17 4.38 -2.06
N LYS A 97 5.10 3.69 -1.39
CA LYS A 97 6.31 4.25 -0.77
C LYS A 97 7.50 4.33 -1.73
N GLY A 98 7.36 3.86 -2.96
CA GLY A 98 8.38 3.97 -4.02
C GLY A 98 9.15 2.68 -4.30
N GLY A 99 8.56 1.51 -4.02
CA GLY A 99 9.16 0.19 -4.26
C GLY A 99 8.38 -0.65 -5.27
N ALA A 100 8.81 -1.90 -5.43
CA ALA A 100 8.06 -2.93 -6.15
C ALA A 100 7.42 -3.91 -5.17
N TYR A 101 6.45 -4.70 -5.65
CA TYR A 101 5.98 -5.89 -4.95
C TYR A 101 6.80 -7.08 -5.44
N PRO A 102 7.76 -7.61 -4.67
CA PRO A 102 8.60 -8.69 -5.13
C PRO A 102 7.84 -10.03 -5.06
N VAL A 103 8.07 -10.85 -6.06
CA VAL A 103 7.71 -12.26 -6.06
C VAL A 103 8.74 -12.99 -5.18
N GLN A 104 8.31 -13.65 -4.12
CA GLN A 104 9.18 -14.51 -3.30
C GLN A 104 9.03 -15.99 -3.66
N GLY A 105 7.84 -16.39 -4.08
CA GLY A 105 7.56 -17.74 -4.55
C GLY A 105 7.21 -17.62 -6.02
N VAL A 106 8.17 -17.97 -6.88
CA VAL A 106 7.99 -17.91 -8.34
C VAL A 106 6.70 -18.65 -8.73
N PRO A 107 5.83 -18.06 -9.57
CA PRO A 107 4.62 -18.70 -10.02
C PRO A 107 4.90 -20.08 -10.62
N GLY A 108 4.30 -21.11 -10.04
CA GLY A 108 4.51 -22.50 -10.40
C GLY A 108 3.21 -23.20 -10.76
N GLU A 109 3.15 -24.51 -10.53
CA GLU A 109 1.98 -25.32 -10.88
C GLU A 109 0.73 -24.88 -10.13
N ALA A 110 0.81 -24.66 -8.81
CA ALA A 110 -0.34 -24.28 -7.98
C ALA A 110 0.02 -23.26 -6.88
N THR A 111 1.19 -22.62 -6.99
CA THR A 111 1.72 -21.72 -5.96
C THR A 111 2.26 -20.45 -6.58
N PHE A 112 2.08 -19.34 -5.87
CA PHE A 112 2.82 -18.10 -6.08
C PHE A 112 2.90 -17.39 -4.73
N VAL A 113 3.91 -16.55 -4.52
CA VAL A 113 3.99 -15.71 -3.32
C VAL A 113 4.45 -14.31 -3.72
N VAL A 114 3.61 -13.30 -3.45
CA VAL A 114 3.95 -11.89 -3.64
C VAL A 114 4.03 -11.21 -2.28
N LEU A 115 5.14 -10.53 -1.99
CA LEU A 115 5.32 -9.84 -0.72
C LEU A 115 4.87 -8.38 -0.78
N PHE A 116 4.35 -7.90 0.34
CA PHE A 116 4.08 -6.49 0.60
C PHE A 116 4.26 -6.19 2.08
N THR A 117 4.38 -4.92 2.44
CA THR A 117 4.57 -4.50 3.84
C THR A 117 3.53 -3.47 4.24
N LEU A 118 2.77 -3.77 5.28
CA LEU A 118 1.88 -2.83 5.93
C LEU A 118 2.66 -1.99 6.94
N GLU A 119 2.51 -0.67 6.88
CA GLU A 119 3.19 0.25 7.80
C GLU A 119 2.48 0.35 9.15
N ARG A 120 1.19 0.02 9.17
CA ARG A 120 0.33 0.00 10.35
C ARG A 120 -0.59 -1.20 10.34
N ASN A 121 -1.26 -1.41 11.47
CA ASN A 121 -2.39 -2.32 11.51
C ASN A 121 -3.47 -1.78 10.56
N TYR A 122 -3.94 -2.65 9.67
CA TYR A 122 -4.96 -2.31 8.69
C TYR A 122 -6.02 -3.41 8.67
N ASN A 123 -7.26 -3.07 9.05
CA ASN A 123 -8.33 -4.03 9.30
C ASN A 123 -7.91 -5.14 10.27
N PHE A 124 -7.76 -6.37 9.78
CA PHE A 124 -7.39 -7.57 10.55
C PHE A 124 -5.91 -7.94 10.42
N TYR A 125 -5.14 -7.19 9.64
CA TYR A 125 -3.72 -7.44 9.41
C TYR A 125 -2.88 -6.52 10.30
N ALA A 126 -1.85 -7.08 10.92
CA ALA A 126 -0.90 -6.33 11.72
C ALA A 126 0.03 -5.51 10.82
N ALA A 127 0.73 -4.53 11.40
CA ALA A 127 1.86 -3.93 10.72
C ALA A 127 2.96 -4.98 10.49
N GLY A 128 3.59 -4.97 9.32
CA GLY A 128 4.65 -5.90 8.99
C GLY A 128 4.59 -6.43 7.56
N THR A 129 5.46 -7.37 7.26
CA THR A 129 5.51 -8.03 5.95
C THR A 129 4.45 -9.12 5.89
N HIS A 130 3.70 -9.12 4.81
CA HIS A 130 2.66 -10.08 4.50
C HIS A 130 2.89 -10.67 3.11
N ALA A 131 2.28 -11.83 2.89
CA ALA A 131 2.39 -12.59 1.67
C ALA A 131 1.02 -12.81 1.05
N LEU A 132 0.86 -12.43 -0.21
CA LEU A 132 -0.27 -12.87 -1.02
C LEU A 132 0.06 -14.23 -1.63
N THR A 133 -0.82 -15.19 -1.38
CA THR A 133 -0.74 -16.59 -1.83
C THR A 133 -2.06 -16.98 -2.51
N PRO A 134 -2.14 -18.15 -3.18
CA PRO A 134 -3.41 -18.66 -3.70
C PRO A 134 -4.51 -18.80 -2.64
N GLN A 135 -4.14 -18.99 -1.37
CA GLN A 135 -5.08 -19.10 -0.25
C GLN A 135 -5.51 -17.73 0.31
N GLY A 136 -4.96 -16.63 -0.21
CA GLY A 136 -5.20 -15.28 0.24
C GLY A 136 -3.98 -14.64 0.89
N ILE A 137 -4.23 -13.58 1.66
CA ILE A 137 -3.21 -12.79 2.35
C ILE A 137 -2.90 -13.42 3.71
N GLN A 138 -1.62 -13.63 3.98
CA GLN A 138 -1.06 -14.19 5.21
C GLN A 138 -0.10 -13.20 5.86
#